data_AF-A0A1V0GW66-F1
#
_entry.id   AF-A0A1V0GW66-F1
#
_cell.length_a   1.000
_cell.length_b   1.000
_cell.length_c   1.000
_cell.angle_alpha   90.00
_cell.angle_beta   90.00
_cell.angle_gamma   90.00
#
_symmetry.space_group_name_H-M   'P 1'
#
loop_
_entity.id
_entity.type
_entity.pdbx_description
1 polymer ?
#
loop_
_entity_poly.entity_id
_entity_poly.type
_entity_poly.pdbx_seq_one_letter_code
_entity_poly.pdbx_strand_id
1 'polypeptide(L)'
;MRAIIVRWPGGEHPFFLGLADLEVVQENTDCGPEFLLRRISAGQWRVADLMEVLRNGLIGGGMDEAAARKVVWQAAALHPMISFKVPAQTVLSACLFGPPDDTVGEDIPGGPTPADEKTGDGSSAPITGLAP
;
A
#
# COMPACT_ATOMS: atom_id res chain seq x y z
N MET A 1 9.62 -2.43 4.95
CA MET A 1 8.63 -2.38 3.85
C MET A 1 9.15 -3.32 2.76
N ARG A 2 8.31 -4.18 2.17
CA ARG A 2 8.72 -5.25 1.24
C ARG A 2 8.17 -5.01 -0.17
N ALA A 3 8.81 -5.59 -1.18
CA ALA A 3 8.27 -5.57 -2.54
C ALA A 3 6.95 -6.34 -2.62
N ILE A 4 6.04 -5.88 -3.48
CA ILE A 4 4.78 -6.54 -3.83
C ILE A 4 4.83 -7.01 -5.28
N ILE A 5 4.28 -8.19 -5.55
CA ILE A 5 4.12 -8.66 -6.93
C ILE A 5 2.84 -8.06 -7.50
N VAL A 6 2.97 -7.35 -8.61
CA VAL A 6 1.82 -6.74 -9.31
C VAL A 6 1.76 -7.26 -10.73
N ARG A 7 0.57 -7.74 -11.12
CA ARG A 7 0.23 -8.03 -12.52
C ARG A 7 -0.32 -6.77 -13.18
N TRP A 8 0.30 -6.33 -14.25
CA TRP A 8 0.01 -5.07 -14.93
C TRP A 8 0.24 -5.22 -16.45
N PRO A 9 -0.03 -4.19 -17.27
CA PRO A 9 0.16 -4.28 -18.72
C PRO A 9 1.56 -4.74 -19.18
N GLY A 10 2.62 -4.43 -18.43
CA GLY A 10 3.99 -4.87 -18.72
C GLY A 10 4.36 -6.27 -18.22
N GLY A 11 3.39 -7.06 -17.76
CA GLY A 11 3.58 -8.41 -17.23
C GLY A 11 3.41 -8.48 -15.71
N GLU A 12 4.16 -9.36 -15.06
CA GLU A 12 4.14 -9.55 -13.61
C GLU A 12 5.55 -9.31 -13.07
N HIS A 13 5.68 -8.37 -12.14
CA HIS A 13 6.98 -7.92 -11.63
C HIS A 13 6.89 -7.58 -10.14
N PRO A 14 8.01 -7.67 -9.39
CA PRO A 14 8.11 -7.06 -8.07
C PRO A 14 8.17 -5.54 -8.20
N PHE A 15 7.40 -4.85 -7.37
CA PHE A 15 7.41 -3.42 -7.21
C PHE A 15 7.72 -3.05 -5.77
N PHE A 16 8.58 -2.05 -5.60
CA PHE A 16 8.88 -1.47 -4.31
C PHE A 16 9.26 -0.01 -4.52
N LEU A 17 8.70 0.90 -3.71
CA LEU A 17 9.12 2.29 -3.65
C LEU A 17 9.82 2.50 -2.31
N GLY A 18 11.15 2.46 -2.33
CA GLY A 18 11.96 2.88 -1.20
C GLY A 18 11.87 4.40 -1.01
N LEU A 19 12.47 4.93 0.07
CA LEU A 19 12.45 6.36 0.34
C LEU A 19 13.06 7.19 -0.80
N ALA A 20 14.22 6.78 -1.32
CA ALA A 20 14.87 7.47 -2.44
C ALA A 20 14.03 7.42 -3.73
N ASP A 21 13.43 6.26 -4.04
CA ASP A 21 12.54 6.13 -5.20
C ASP A 21 11.30 7.02 -5.07
N LEU A 22 10.74 7.11 -3.86
CA LEU A 22 9.60 7.96 -3.55
C LEU A 22 9.95 9.46 -3.64
N GLU A 23 11.15 9.86 -3.24
CA GLU A 23 11.66 11.22 -3.42
C GLU A 23 11.74 11.59 -4.90
N VAL A 24 12.29 10.70 -5.74
CA VAL A 24 12.35 10.89 -7.20
C VAL A 24 10.94 11.02 -7.80
N VAL A 25 9.98 10.20 -7.35
CA VAL A 25 8.58 10.32 -7.78
C VAL A 25 7.99 11.67 -7.40
N GLN A 26 8.25 12.16 -6.18
CA GLN A 26 7.75 13.46 -5.72
C GLN A 26 8.35 14.61 -6.55
N GLU A 27 9.66 14.59 -6.80
CA GLU A 27 10.34 15.59 -7.63
C GLU A 27 9.79 15.62 -9.06
N ASN A 28 9.63 14.45 -9.68
CA ASN A 28 9.17 14.37 -11.08
C ASN A 28 7.67 14.68 -11.24
N THR A 29 6.87 14.51 -10.19
CA THR A 29 5.41 14.76 -10.23
C THR A 29 4.99 16.07 -9.56
N ASP A 30 5.95 16.76 -8.91
CA ASP A 30 5.76 17.99 -8.12
C ASP A 30 4.65 17.85 -7.08
N CYS A 31 4.59 16.69 -6.40
CA CYS A 31 3.49 16.33 -5.51
C CYS A 31 3.96 15.42 -4.37
N GLY A 32 3.45 15.67 -3.16
CA GLY A 32 3.57 14.71 -2.06
C GLY A 32 2.84 13.39 -2.36
N PRO A 33 3.22 12.27 -1.74
CA PRO A 33 2.81 10.94 -2.16
C PRO A 33 1.33 10.64 -1.90
N GLU A 34 0.75 11.10 -0.79
CA GLU A 34 -0.69 10.97 -0.53
C GLU A 34 -1.51 11.84 -1.48
N PHE A 35 -1.06 13.07 -1.75
CA PHE A 35 -1.70 13.95 -2.72
C PHE A 35 -1.70 13.33 -4.12
N LEU A 36 -0.57 12.74 -4.54
CA LEU A 36 -0.44 12.01 -5.79
C LEU A 36 -1.42 10.82 -5.83
N LEU A 37 -1.49 10.02 -4.77
CA LEU A 37 -2.42 8.89 -4.68
C LEU A 37 -3.88 9.34 -4.80
N ARG A 38 -4.25 10.42 -4.12
CA ARG A 38 -5.59 11.02 -4.22
C ARG A 38 -5.87 11.53 -5.63
N ARG A 39 -4.93 12.24 -6.25
CA ARG A 39 -5.03 12.74 -7.63
C ARG A 39 -5.26 11.61 -8.62
N ILE A 40 -4.49 10.52 -8.50
CA ILE A 40 -4.67 9.32 -9.32
C ILE A 40 -6.06 8.72 -9.07
N SER A 41 -6.44 8.56 -7.80
CA SER A 41 -7.72 7.95 -7.42
C SER A 41 -8.92 8.71 -7.98
N ALA A 42 -8.88 10.05 -7.88
CA ALA A 42 -9.89 10.96 -8.41
C ALA A 42 -9.93 11.06 -9.95
N GLY A 43 -9.01 10.40 -10.66
CA GLY A 43 -8.96 10.46 -12.13
C GLY A 43 -8.39 11.76 -12.69
N GLN A 44 -7.72 12.55 -11.86
CA GLN A 44 -7.10 13.84 -12.23
C GLN A 44 -5.61 13.70 -12.54
N TRP A 45 -5.17 12.47 -12.83
CA TRP A 45 -3.77 12.14 -13.06
C TRP A 45 -3.27 12.62 -14.43
N ARG A 46 -1.99 12.92 -14.49
CA ARG A 46 -1.22 13.12 -15.73
C ARG A 46 -0.57 11.80 -16.12
N VAL A 47 -0.19 11.64 -17.39
CA VAL A 47 0.54 10.45 -17.87
C VAL A 47 1.82 10.23 -17.05
N ALA A 48 2.55 11.30 -16.77
CA ALA A 48 3.77 11.26 -15.96
C ALA A 48 3.54 10.66 -14.57
N ASP A 49 2.40 10.92 -13.92
CA ASP A 49 2.08 10.39 -12.59
C ASP A 49 2.12 8.86 -12.56
N LEU A 50 1.48 8.24 -13.55
CA LEU A 50 1.39 6.79 -13.63
C LEU A 50 2.75 6.18 -14.02
N MET A 51 3.43 6.81 -14.98
CA MET A 51 4.69 6.29 -15.52
C MET A 51 5.83 6.40 -14.52
N GLU A 52 5.94 7.50 -13.77
CA GLU A 52 6.98 7.67 -12.75
C GLU A 52 6.78 6.73 -11.57
N VAL A 53 5.54 6.56 -11.09
CA VAL A 53 5.25 5.59 -10.02
C VAL A 53 5.63 4.17 -10.43
N LEU A 54 5.26 3.74 -11.65
CA LEU A 54 5.57 2.39 -12.12
C LEU A 54 7.06 2.21 -12.42
N ARG A 55 7.71 3.17 -13.06
CA ARG A 55 9.15 3.08 -13.39
C ARG A 55 10.00 3.00 -12.13
N ASN A 56 9.81 3.91 -11.18
CA ASN A 56 10.59 3.91 -9.94
C ASN A 56 10.20 2.73 -9.03
N GLY A 57 8.94 2.29 -9.07
CA GLY A 57 8.52 1.08 -8.37
C GLY A 57 9.19 -0.20 -8.90
N LEU A 58 9.40 -0.32 -10.22
CA LEU A 58 10.18 -1.44 -10.80
C LEU A 58 11.65 -1.37 -10.37
N ILE A 59 12.23 -0.16 -10.33
CA ILE A 59 13.62 0.07 -9.94
C ILE A 59 13.84 -0.36 -8.49
N GLY A 60 13.02 0.14 -7.55
CA GLY A 60 13.09 -0.30 -6.16
C GLY A 60 12.73 -1.78 -6.00
N GLY A 61 11.96 -2.36 -6.93
CA GLY A 61 11.69 -3.79 -7.04
C GLY A 61 12.88 -4.65 -7.51
N GLY A 62 14.01 -4.03 -7.86
CA GLY A 62 15.26 -4.69 -8.27
C GLY A 62 15.51 -4.70 -9.77
N MET A 63 14.69 -4.02 -10.58
CA MET A 63 14.93 -3.88 -12.01
C MET A 63 15.94 -2.76 -12.31
N ASP A 64 16.82 -2.99 -13.29
CA ASP A 64 17.72 -1.94 -13.78
C ASP A 64 16.93 -0.75 -14.37
N GLU A 65 17.46 0.48 -14.24
CA GLU A 65 16.79 1.71 -14.67
C GLU A 65 16.45 1.72 -16.17
N ALA A 66 17.38 1.30 -17.03
CA ALA A 66 17.16 1.28 -18.47
C ALA A 66 16.12 0.21 -18.84
N ALA A 67 16.15 -0.94 -18.16
CA ALA A 67 15.15 -1.99 -18.32
C ALA A 67 13.76 -1.54 -17.86
N ALA A 68 13.64 -0.89 -16.71
CA ALA A 68 12.39 -0.36 -16.17
C ALA A 68 11.77 0.67 -17.12
N ARG A 69 12.56 1.64 -17.59
CA ARG A 69 12.11 2.63 -18.58
C ARG A 69 11.61 1.97 -19.86
N LYS A 70 12.36 0.99 -20.38
CA LYS A 70 12.00 0.28 -21.60
C LYS A 70 10.68 -0.49 -21.44
N VAL A 71 10.53 -1.25 -20.37
CA VAL A 71 9.33 -2.07 -20.10
C VAL A 71 8.09 -1.19 -19.94
N VAL A 72 8.18 -0.09 -19.18
CA VAL A 72 7.07 0.86 -19.04
C VAL A 72 6.68 1.48 -20.38
N TRP A 73 7.67 1.93 -21.16
CA TRP A 73 7.41 2.53 -22.47
C TRP A 73 6.77 1.55 -23.46
N GLN A 74 7.27 0.32 -23.51
CA GLN A 74 6.72 -0.73 -24.37
C GLN A 74 5.29 -1.08 -23.98
N ALA A 75 5.01 -1.20 -22.68
CA ALA A 75 3.65 -1.44 -22.20
C ALA A 75 2.72 -0.28 -22.59
N ALA A 76 3.15 0.97 -22.39
CA ALA A 76 2.35 2.15 -22.73
C ALA A 76 2.05 2.27 -24.23
N ALA A 77 2.93 1.75 -25.10
CA ALA A 77 2.70 1.70 -26.54
C ALA A 77 1.64 0.66 -26.97
N LEU A 78 1.40 -0.36 -26.14
CA LEU A 78 0.53 -1.49 -26.47
C LEU A 78 -0.82 -1.46 -25.75
N HIS A 79 -0.96 -0.66 -24.69
CA HIS A 79 -2.13 -0.67 -23.82
C HIS A 79 -2.67 0.74 -23.56
N PRO A 80 -4.00 0.92 -23.41
CA PRO A 80 -4.60 2.20 -23.03
C PRO A 80 -4.09 2.71 -21.67
N MET A 81 -3.88 4.02 -21.53
CA MET A 81 -3.34 4.63 -20.30
C MET A 81 -4.14 4.32 -19.03
N ILE A 82 -5.46 4.15 -19.14
CA ILE A 82 -6.32 3.81 -18.00
C ILE A 82 -5.97 2.46 -17.37
N SER A 83 -5.41 1.52 -18.14
CA SER A 83 -4.98 0.20 -17.64
C SER A 83 -3.79 0.27 -16.68
N PHE A 84 -3.10 1.41 -16.61
CA PHE A 84 -1.98 1.66 -15.70
C PHE A 84 -2.41 2.33 -14.40
N LYS A 85 -3.64 2.86 -14.33
CA LYS A 85 -4.16 3.56 -13.16
C LYS A 85 -4.13 2.65 -11.93
N VAL A 86 -4.76 1.48 -12.02
CA VAL A 86 -4.88 0.55 -10.88
C VAL A 86 -3.50 0.05 -10.43
N PRO A 87 -2.61 -0.43 -11.31
CA PRO A 87 -1.24 -0.79 -10.91
C PRO A 87 -0.49 0.34 -10.19
N ALA A 88 -0.53 1.58 -10.72
CA ALA A 88 0.13 2.72 -10.07
C ALA A 88 -0.46 3.02 -8.68
N GLN A 89 -1.79 2.96 -8.53
CA GLN A 89 -2.44 3.08 -7.22
C GLN A 89 -1.99 1.97 -6.28
N THR A 90 -1.94 0.71 -6.73
CA THR A 90 -1.50 -0.43 -5.90
C THR A 90 -0.09 -0.23 -5.39
N VAL A 91 0.85 0.17 -6.26
CA VAL A 91 2.26 0.40 -5.89
C VAL A 91 2.39 1.57 -4.90
N LEU A 92 1.73 2.69 -5.16
CA LEU A 92 1.81 3.87 -4.30
C LEU A 92 1.11 3.66 -2.96
N SER A 93 -0.05 2.99 -2.94
CA SER A 93 -0.73 2.60 -1.70
C SER A 93 0.10 1.63 -0.87
N ALA A 94 0.78 0.67 -1.50
CA ALA A 94 1.64 -0.27 -0.77
C ALA A 94 2.84 0.42 -0.12
N CYS A 95 3.36 1.49 -0.73
CA CYS A 95 4.38 2.35 -0.14
C CYS A 95 3.84 3.12 1.08
N LEU A 96 2.64 3.69 0.97
CA LEU A 96 2.07 4.55 2.02
C LEU A 96 1.50 3.79 3.23
N PHE A 97 0.84 2.66 2.97
CA PHE A 97 0.07 1.93 3.98
C PHE A 97 0.65 0.55 4.29
N GLY A 98 1.71 0.14 3.59
CA GLY A 98 2.18 -1.23 3.59
C GLY A 98 1.42 -2.11 2.57
N PRO A 99 1.92 -3.33 2.30
CA PRO A 99 1.20 -4.27 1.45
C PRO A 99 -0.20 -4.50 2.03
N PRO A 100 -1.24 -4.69 1.18
CA PRO A 100 -2.55 -5.05 1.68
C PRO A 100 -2.41 -6.25 2.60
N ASP A 101 -3.00 -6.17 3.80
CA ASP A 101 -3.03 -7.31 4.71
C ASP A 101 -3.67 -8.48 3.95
N ASP A 102 -2.93 -9.58 3.84
CA ASP A 102 -3.51 -10.85 3.42
C ASP A 102 -4.74 -11.05 4.31
N THR A 103 -5.92 -11.25 3.72
CA THR A 103 -7.09 -11.62 4.51
C THR A 103 -6.71 -12.88 5.27
N VAL A 104 -6.45 -12.75 6.58
CA VAL A 104 -6.21 -13.89 7.48
C VAL A 104 -7.54 -14.65 7.55
N GLY A 105 -7.74 -15.50 6.55
CA GLY A 105 -8.74 -16.53 6.47
C GLY A 105 -8.07 -17.87 6.69
N GLU A 106 -7.38 -18.03 7.81
CA GLU A 106 -7.29 -19.32 8.47
C GLU A 106 -7.83 -19.08 9.87
N ASP A 107 -9.01 -19.66 10.15
CA ASP A 107 -9.46 -19.94 11.51
C ASP A 107 -8.28 -20.54 12.26
N ILE A 108 -7.62 -19.77 13.12
CA ILE A 108 -6.91 -20.37 14.23
C ILE A 108 -8.05 -21.00 15.05
N PRO A 109 -8.16 -22.34 15.13
CA PRO A 109 -9.13 -22.93 16.03
C PRO A 109 -8.73 -22.41 17.40
N GLY A 110 -9.64 -21.70 18.06
CA GLY A 110 -9.47 -21.29 19.44
C GLY A 110 -9.05 -22.52 20.24
N GLY A 111 -7.76 -22.58 20.59
CA GLY A 111 -7.28 -23.57 21.54
C GLY A 111 -8.08 -23.38 22.82
N PRO A 112 -8.59 -24.45 23.45
CA PRO A 112 -9.45 -24.32 24.61
C PRO A 112 -8.68 -23.57 25.69
N THR A 113 -9.18 -22.38 26.05
CA THR A 113 -8.77 -21.69 27.27
C THR A 113 -8.97 -22.66 28.43
N PRO A 114 -7.92 -23.05 29.17
CA PRO A 114 -8.13 -23.81 30.39
C PRO A 114 -8.85 -22.88 31.38
N ALA A 115 -10.09 -23.24 31.70
CA ALA A 115 -10.74 -22.74 32.88
C ALA A 115 -10.05 -23.37 34.10
N ASP A 116 -9.46 -22.55 34.95
CA ASP A 116 -9.58 -22.78 36.39
C ASP A 116 -9.52 -21.45 37.15
N GLU A 117 -10.46 -21.33 38.06
CA GLU A 117 -10.83 -20.16 38.84
C GLU A 117 -9.87 -19.96 40.02
N LYS A 118 -9.75 -18.71 40.49
CA LYS A 118 -9.87 -18.40 41.93
C LYS A 118 -10.03 -16.90 42.18
N THR A 119 -11.30 -16.54 42.37
CA THR A 119 -11.86 -15.77 43.49
C THR A 119 -10.97 -14.72 44.16
N GLY A 120 -11.39 -13.46 44.04
CA GLY A 120 -10.97 -12.34 44.88
C GLY A 120 -12.11 -11.32 44.99
N ASP A 121 -12.84 -11.42 46.08
CA ASP A 121 -14.06 -10.69 46.46
C ASP A 121 -13.98 -9.17 46.22
N GLY A 122 -14.74 -8.67 45.25
CA GLY A 122 -14.93 -7.25 44.97
C GLY A 122 -16.32 -6.81 45.40
N SER A 123 -16.56 -6.79 46.71
CA SER A 123 -17.82 -6.34 47.32
C SER A 123 -18.15 -4.91 46.88
N SER A 124 -19.30 -4.76 46.21
CA SER A 124 -19.82 -3.48 45.74
C SER A 124 -20.56 -2.73 46.84
N ALA A 125 -20.34 -1.42 46.94
CA ALA A 125 -21.35 -0.49 47.43
C ALA A 125 -21.27 0.84 46.66
N PRO A 126 -22.38 1.33 46.07
CA PRO A 126 -22.46 2.69 45.55
C PRO A 126 -22.78 3.65 46.69
N ILE A 127 -22.02 4.72 46.87
CA ILE A 127 -22.45 5.85 47.69
C ILE A 127 -22.79 7.02 46.76
N THR A 128 -24.08 7.14 46.45
CA THR A 128 -24.70 8.42 46.10
C THR A 128 -25.51 8.83 47.33
N GLY A 129 -25.13 9.96 47.97
CA GLY A 129 -25.81 10.42 49.18
C GLY A 129 -25.21 11.68 49.79
N LEU A 130 -25.60 12.83 49.24
CA LEU A 130 -26.10 14.04 49.94
C LEU A 130 -25.25 14.77 51.02
N ALA A 131 -24.99 16.06 50.72
CA ALA A 131 -25.04 17.26 51.61
C ALA A 131 -23.96 17.45 52.70
N PRO A 132 -23.71 18.67 53.22
CA PRO A 132 -24.47 19.93 53.13
C PRO A 132 -23.85 21.07 52.31
#